data_AF-A0A527NFQ9-F1
#
_entry.id   AF-A0A527NFQ9-F1
#
_cell.length_a   1.000
_cell.length_b   1.000
_cell.length_c   1.000
_cell.angle_alpha   90.00
_cell.angle_beta   90.00
_cell.angle_gamma   90.00
#
_symmetry.space_group_name_H-M   'P 1'
#
loop_
_entity.id
_entity.type
_entity.pdbx_description
1 polymer ?
#
loop_
_entity_poly.entity_id
_entity_poly.type
_entity_poly.pdbx_seq_one_letter_code
_entity_poly.pdbx_strand_id
1 'polypeptide(L)'
;MAQILKFPSKKIEPVTVRSRQQHRIAVEILDDVRPRRTRWIVQFEIQEAAGHGALKGFKDAAVAVGYRHRFWVGGTGPVRQFVAETAGLVATGKVAVWVDGVRVQ
;
A
#
# COMPACT_ATOMS: atom_id res chain seq x y z
N MET A 1 -29.46 17.13 16.25
CA MET A 1 -28.34 17.83 15.57
C MET A 1 -27.45 16.77 14.93
N ALA A 2 -27.27 16.79 13.61
CA ALA A 2 -26.42 15.81 12.92
C ALA A 2 -24.94 16.20 13.10
N GLN A 3 -24.13 15.32 13.70
CA GLN A 3 -22.67 15.49 13.70
C GLN A 3 -22.15 15.29 12.27
N ILE A 4 -21.49 16.31 11.73
CA ILE A 4 -20.73 16.20 10.49
C ILE A 4 -19.58 15.23 10.78
N LEU A 5 -19.59 14.06 10.14
CA LEU A 5 -18.50 13.10 10.19
C LEU A 5 -17.24 13.78 9.65
N LYS A 6 -16.28 14.08 10.55
CA LYS A 6 -14.98 14.60 10.15
C LYS A 6 -14.17 13.44 9.59
N PHE A 7 -14.01 13.40 8.27
CA PHE A 7 -13.15 12.43 7.62
C PHE A 7 -11.71 12.94 7.67
N PRO A 8 -10.75 12.16 8.23
CA PRO A 8 -9.36 12.52 8.18
C PRO A 8 -8.86 12.43 6.72
N SER A 9 -8.52 13.57 6.13
CA SER A 9 -7.79 13.65 4.87
C SER A 9 -6.36 14.13 5.16
N LYS A 10 -5.43 13.20 5.33
CA LYS A 10 -4.00 13.57 5.25
C LYS A 10 -3.65 13.72 3.77
N LYS A 11 -3.05 14.85 3.40
CA LYS A 11 -2.42 15.00 2.09
C LYS A 11 -1.17 14.13 2.08
N ILE A 12 -1.04 13.33 1.03
CA ILE A 12 0.17 12.54 0.78
C ILE A 12 1.24 13.49 0.26
N GLU A 13 2.37 13.55 0.95
CA GLU A 13 3.57 14.23 0.51
C GLU A 13 4.17 13.55 -0.72
N PRO A 14 4.61 14.32 -1.72
CA PRO A 14 5.19 13.76 -2.93
C PRO A 14 6.52 13.06 -2.62
N VAL A 15 6.58 11.75 -2.87
CA VAL A 15 7.82 10.97 -2.78
C VAL A 15 8.58 11.04 -4.10
N THR A 16 9.83 11.50 -4.04
CA THR A 16 10.72 11.49 -5.19
C THR A 16 11.47 10.16 -5.25
N VAL A 17 11.18 9.35 -6.27
CA VAL A 17 11.87 8.06 -6.53
C VAL A 17 12.64 8.18 -7.83
N ARG A 18 13.93 7.77 -7.82
CA ARG A 18 14.75 7.73 -9.04
C ARG A 18 14.20 6.67 -9.98
N SER A 19 14.06 6.99 -11.27
CA SER A 19 13.61 6.03 -12.27
C SER A 19 14.56 4.82 -12.35
N ARG A 20 14.02 3.59 -12.25
CA ARG A 20 14.78 2.34 -12.27
C ARG A 20 14.00 1.23 -12.99
N GLN A 21 14.72 0.20 -13.44
CA GLN A 21 14.12 -0.99 -14.06
C GLN A 21 13.34 -1.86 -13.06
N GLN A 22 13.72 -1.81 -11.78
CA GLN A 22 13.00 -2.48 -10.71
C GLN A 22 12.98 -1.62 -9.45
N HIS A 23 11.89 -1.74 -8.71
CA HIS A 23 11.69 -1.11 -7.42
C HIS A 23 11.30 -2.14 -6.38
N ARG A 24 11.82 -1.98 -5.16
CA ARG A 24 11.42 -2.78 -4.01
C ARG A 24 10.25 -2.09 -3.34
N ILE A 25 9.11 -2.77 -3.28
CA ILE A 25 7.93 -2.28 -2.57
C ILE A 25 7.78 -3.04 -1.26
N ALA A 26 7.40 -2.32 -0.21
CA ALA A 26 6.93 -2.92 1.02
C ALA A 26 5.57 -2.34 1.40
N VAL A 27 4.70 -3.18 1.96
CA VAL A 27 3.33 -2.85 2.34
C VAL A 27 3.07 -3.39 3.73
N GLU A 28 2.44 -2.57 4.56
CA GLU A 28 1.97 -2.96 5.88
C GLU A 28 0.52 -2.50 6.04
N ILE A 29 -0.35 -3.40 6.49
CA ILE A 29 -1.76 -3.08 6.76
C ILE A 29 -1.85 -2.60 8.20
N LEU A 30 -2.36 -1.39 8.39
CA LEU A 30 -2.52 -0.70 9.67
C LEU A 30 -4.01 -0.51 10.03
N ASP A 31 -4.93 -1.06 9.24
CA ASP A 31 -6.37 -0.92 9.47
C ASP A 31 -6.82 -1.80 10.64
N ASP A 32 -7.07 -1.18 11.78
CA ASP A 32 -7.57 -1.86 12.99
C ASP A 32 -9.06 -2.24 12.91
N VAL A 33 -9.82 -1.62 12.00
CA VAL A 33 -11.28 -1.79 11.93
C VAL A 33 -11.65 -2.95 11.00
N ARG A 34 -11.04 -3.01 9.82
CA ARG A 34 -11.32 -4.03 8.79
C ARG A 34 -10.05 -4.53 8.10
N PRO A 35 -9.07 -5.10 8.84
CA PRO A 35 -7.77 -5.48 8.29
C PRO A 35 -7.86 -6.44 7.11
N ARG A 36 -8.75 -7.45 7.19
CA ARG A 36 -8.94 -8.43 6.10
C ARG A 36 -9.43 -7.78 4.82
N ARG A 37 -10.39 -6.84 4.91
CA ARG A 37 -10.94 -6.14 3.73
C ARG A 37 -9.88 -5.26 3.10
N THR A 38 -9.12 -4.53 3.91
CA THR A 38 -8.04 -3.67 3.43
C THR A 38 -6.92 -4.50 2.79
N ARG A 39 -6.58 -5.66 3.36
CA ARG A 39 -5.67 -6.64 2.77
C ARG A 39 -6.17 -7.15 1.41
N TRP A 40 -7.45 -7.47 1.25
CA TRP A 40 -8.03 -7.86 -0.06
C TRP A 40 -7.90 -6.75 -1.11
N ILE A 41 -8.14 -5.50 -0.75
CA ILE A 41 -8.00 -4.36 -1.67
C ILE A 41 -6.54 -4.24 -2.12
N VAL A 42 -5.60 -4.22 -1.16
CA VAL A 42 -4.18 -4.09 -1.50
C VAL A 42 -3.64 -5.30 -2.26
N GLN A 43 -4.19 -6.49 -2.02
CA GLN A 43 -3.84 -7.71 -2.77
C GLN A 43 -4.10 -7.54 -4.27
N PHE A 44 -5.22 -6.94 -4.64
CA PHE A 44 -5.54 -6.65 -6.03
C PHE A 44 -4.49 -5.71 -6.64
N GLU A 45 -4.16 -4.61 -5.96
CA GLU A 45 -3.15 -3.66 -6.44
C GLU A 45 -1.76 -4.27 -6.59
N ILE A 46 -1.37 -5.19 -5.69
CA ILE A 46 -0.10 -5.92 -5.81
C ILE A 46 -0.10 -6.83 -7.05
N GLN A 47 -1.23 -7.50 -7.33
CA GLN A 47 -1.36 -8.36 -8.52
C GLN A 47 -1.28 -7.56 -9.81
N GLU A 48 -1.93 -6.41 -9.88
CA GLU A 48 -1.87 -5.53 -11.05
C GLU A 48 -0.45 -4.99 -11.27
N ALA A 49 0.26 -4.62 -10.20
CA ALA A 49 1.59 -4.03 -10.31
C ALA A 49 2.72 -5.05 -10.58
N ALA A 50 2.62 -6.26 -10.04
CA ALA A 50 3.73 -7.23 -10.00
C ALA A 50 3.33 -8.69 -10.29
N GLY A 51 2.07 -8.94 -10.65
CA GLY A 51 1.56 -10.26 -10.96
C GLY A 51 1.30 -11.15 -9.73
N HIS A 52 0.73 -12.34 -9.99
CA HIS A 52 0.29 -13.24 -8.93
C HIS A 52 1.42 -13.73 -8.00
N GLY A 53 2.63 -13.89 -8.54
CA GLY A 53 3.81 -14.34 -7.77
C GLY A 53 4.20 -13.36 -6.65
N ALA A 54 3.89 -12.07 -6.80
CA ALA A 54 4.19 -11.04 -5.81
C ALA A 54 3.35 -11.17 -4.53
N LEU A 55 2.28 -11.97 -4.54
CA LEU A 55 1.46 -12.24 -3.36
C LEU A 55 2.01 -13.31 -2.43
N LYS A 56 3.14 -13.95 -2.77
CA LYS A 56 3.68 -15.04 -1.97
C LYS A 56 3.94 -14.58 -0.52
N GLY A 57 3.14 -15.11 0.41
CA GLY A 57 3.22 -14.75 1.84
C GLY A 57 2.24 -13.66 2.28
N PHE A 58 1.51 -13.01 1.37
CA PHE A 58 0.51 -12.00 1.70
C PHE A 58 -0.82 -12.63 2.11
N LYS A 59 -0.87 -13.15 3.34
CA LYS A 59 -2.04 -13.87 3.89
C LYS A 59 -2.62 -13.14 5.11
N ASP A 60 -3.85 -13.47 5.45
CA ASP A 60 -4.53 -12.92 6.64
C ASP A 60 -3.74 -13.12 7.93
N ALA A 61 -3.16 -14.31 8.12
CA ALA A 61 -2.35 -14.59 9.31
C ALA A 61 -1.11 -13.70 9.41
N ALA A 62 -0.50 -13.33 8.27
CA ALA A 62 0.65 -12.44 8.25
C ALA A 62 0.23 -11.01 8.61
N VAL A 63 -0.88 -10.53 8.04
CA VAL A 63 -1.41 -9.21 8.36
C VAL A 63 -1.82 -9.10 9.83
N ALA A 64 -2.39 -10.14 10.42
CA ALA A 64 -2.80 -10.15 11.83
C ALA A 64 -1.63 -9.94 12.82
N VAL A 65 -0.40 -10.25 12.43
CA VAL A 65 0.82 -10.06 13.25
C VAL A 65 1.62 -8.81 12.86
N GLY A 66 1.05 -7.91 12.05
CA GLY A 66 1.74 -6.70 11.59
C GLY A 66 2.85 -6.98 10.58
N TYR A 67 2.76 -8.07 9.81
CA TYR A 67 3.79 -8.41 8.83
C TYR A 67 3.88 -7.38 7.72
N ARG A 68 5.10 -6.88 7.48
CA ARG A 68 5.41 -6.06 6.33
C ARG A 68 5.71 -6.94 5.11
N HIS A 69 4.75 -6.98 4.19
CA HIS A 69 4.87 -7.68 2.92
C HIS A 69 5.85 -6.98 1.99
N ARG A 70 6.65 -7.74 1.25
CA ARG A 70 7.69 -7.20 0.37
C ARG A 70 7.67 -7.90 -0.97
N PHE A 71 7.78 -7.12 -2.05
CA PHE A 71 7.79 -7.62 -3.42
C PHE A 71 8.54 -6.65 -4.34
N TRP A 72 8.79 -7.09 -5.57
CA TRP A 72 9.47 -6.30 -6.59
C TRP A 72 8.47 -5.89 -7.68
N VAL A 73 8.58 -4.66 -8.15
CA VAL A 73 7.79 -4.12 -9.27
C VAL A 73 8.74 -3.75 -10.41
N GLY A 74 8.40 -4.17 -11.62
CA GLY A 74 9.15 -3.85 -12.83
C GLY A 74 8.81 -2.45 -13.35
N GLY A 75 9.79 -1.54 -13.33
CA GLY A 75 9.66 -0.20 -13.87
C GLY A 75 8.96 0.81 -12.97
N THR A 76 9.20 2.09 -13.23
CA THR A 76 8.66 3.20 -12.44
C THR A 76 7.18 3.49 -12.74
N GLY A 77 6.71 3.17 -13.96
CA GLY A 77 5.30 3.35 -14.35
C GLY A 77 4.33 2.57 -13.45
N PRO A 78 4.47 1.24 -13.34
CA PRO A 78 3.62 0.43 -12.47
C PRO A 78 3.71 0.80 -10.99
N VAL A 79 4.87 1.26 -10.51
CA VAL A 79 5.00 1.78 -9.14
C VAL A 79 4.17 3.04 -8.93
N ARG A 80 4.19 3.99 -9.88
CA ARG A 80 3.38 5.20 -9.79
C ARG A 80 1.89 4.87 -9.76
N GLN A 81 1.46 3.92 -10.58
CA GLN A 81 0.07 3.46 -10.58
C GLN A 81 -0.29 2.81 -9.24
N PHE A 82 0.53 1.88 -8.73
CA PHE A 82 0.32 1.24 -7.42
C PHE A 82 0.18 2.26 -6.28
N VAL A 83 1.05 3.28 -6.26
CA VAL A 83 0.98 4.35 -5.23
C VAL A 83 -0.29 5.19 -5.40
N ALA A 84 -0.70 5.48 -6.62
CA ALA A 84 -1.93 6.25 -6.88
C ALA A 84 -3.19 5.49 -6.42
N GLU A 85 -3.29 4.19 -6.73
CA GLU A 85 -4.46 3.38 -6.37
C GLU A 85 -4.52 3.11 -4.85
N THR A 86 -3.37 3.01 -4.19
CA THR A 86 -3.31 2.83 -2.73
C THR A 86 -3.35 4.14 -1.94
N ALA A 87 -3.32 5.30 -2.60
CA ALA A 87 -3.25 6.62 -1.97
C ALA A 87 -4.38 6.85 -0.96
N GLY A 88 -5.63 6.51 -1.29
CA GLY A 88 -6.75 6.70 -0.36
C GLY A 88 -6.59 5.91 0.95
N LEU A 89 -5.97 4.73 0.89
CA LEU A 89 -5.70 3.90 2.06
C LEU A 89 -4.52 4.45 2.88
N VAL A 90 -3.49 5.00 2.21
CA VAL A 90 -2.36 5.64 2.88
C VAL A 90 -2.79 6.93 3.59
N ALA A 91 -3.54 7.79 2.90
CA ALA A 91 -4.07 9.05 3.44
C ALA A 91 -4.98 8.85 4.66
N THR A 92 -5.71 7.74 4.70
CA THR A 92 -6.56 7.35 5.85
C THR A 92 -5.81 6.58 6.93
N GLY A 93 -4.50 6.37 6.77
CA GLY A 93 -3.65 5.68 7.74
C GLY A 93 -3.87 4.17 7.82
N LYS A 94 -4.60 3.59 6.86
CA LYS A 94 -4.95 2.16 6.84
C LYS A 94 -3.86 1.27 6.26
N VAL A 95 -2.97 1.86 5.47
CA VAL A 95 -1.86 1.17 4.81
C VAL A 95 -0.63 2.04 4.91
N ALA A 96 0.53 1.44 5.15
CA ALA A 96 1.81 2.07 4.94
C ALA A 96 2.52 1.40 3.75
N VAL A 97 3.02 2.23 2.84
CA VAL A 97 3.76 1.80 1.65
C VAL A 97 5.18 2.35 1.74
N TRP A 98 6.16 1.54 1.36
CA TRP A 98 7.54 1.97 1.12
C TRP A 98 7.95 1.65 -0.30
N VAL A 99 8.59 2.61 -0.96
CA VAL A 99 9.22 2.44 -2.27
C VAL A 99 10.73 2.61 -2.09
N ASP A 100 11.50 1.58 -2.41
CA ASP A 100 12.95 1.55 -2.24
C ASP A 100 13.43 1.95 -0.82
N GLY A 101 12.61 1.64 0.19
CA GLY A 101 12.87 1.97 1.60
C GLY A 101 12.35 3.35 2.03
N VAL A 102 11.90 4.20 1.11
CA VAL A 102 11.29 5.49 1.42
C VAL A 102 9.80 5.31 1.67
N ARG A 103 9.31 5.76 2.82
CA ARG A 103 7.89 5.67 3.17
C ARG A 103 7.08 6.69 2.37
N VAL A 104 5.98 6.24 1.78
CA VAL A 104 4.94 7.12 1.23
C VAL A 104 4.08 7.62 2.38
N GLN A 105 4.01 8.94 2.56
CA GLN A 105 3.25 9.61 3.63
C GLN A 105 2.25 10.55 3.02
#